data_AF-A0A645FC54-F1
#
_entry.id   AF-A0A645FC54-F1
#
_cell.length_a   1.000
_cell.length_b   1.000
_cell.length_c   1.000
_cell.angle_alpha   90.00
_cell.angle_beta   90.00
_cell.angle_gamma   90.00
#
_symmetry.space_group_name_H-M   'P 1'
#
loop_
_entity.id
_entity.type
_entity.pdbx_description
1 polymer ?
#
loop_
_entity_poly.entity_id
_entity_poly.type
_entity_poly.pdbx_seq_one_letter_code
_entity_poly.pdbx_strand_id
1 'polypeptide(L)'
;MIDKGADLVVCQHSHCIGCYEEYSGASIIYGQGNFIFDDTESDFLKTSLILEINLLNNYSINYIPVIKNGNKIRLAEEDERSKILSEFQLRSEQILKQGFIEENYKLFAEKYLNNYLRSLSGLNKYVCLFDKYIFKGKLTNTLYKSKKLLAIQNYIECEAHRELLLEGVKNKINQD
;
A
#
# COMPACT_ATOMS: atom_id res chain seq x y z
N MET A 1 -6.64 1.89 -17.32
CA MET A 1 -5.86 1.13 -18.33
C MET A 1 -6.76 0.18 -19.11
N ILE A 2 -7.60 -0.61 -18.43
CA ILE A 2 -8.58 -1.49 -19.10
C ILE A 2 -9.56 -0.72 -19.99
N ASP A 3 -10.13 0.39 -19.51
CA ASP A 3 -10.99 1.26 -20.36
C ASP A 3 -10.27 1.86 -21.58
N LYS A 4 -8.95 1.69 -21.66
CA LYS A 4 -8.11 2.11 -22.79
C LYS A 4 -7.65 0.92 -23.65
N GLY A 5 -8.20 -0.27 -23.44
CA GLY A 5 -7.99 -1.46 -24.25
C GLY A 5 -6.93 -2.44 -23.74
N ALA A 6 -6.57 -2.39 -22.46
CA ALA A 6 -5.65 -3.38 -21.87
C ALA A 6 -6.42 -4.63 -21.40
N ASP A 7 -5.98 -5.82 -21.80
CA ASP A 7 -6.54 -7.11 -21.36
C ASP A 7 -5.98 -7.60 -20.02
N LEU A 8 -4.80 -7.12 -19.62
CA LEU A 8 -4.16 -7.43 -18.35
C LEU A 8 -3.46 -6.20 -17.78
N VAL A 9 -3.71 -5.90 -16.51
CA VAL A 9 -3.01 -4.85 -15.75
C VAL A 9 -2.32 -5.48 -14.54
N VAL A 10 -1.00 -5.36 -14.48
CA VAL A 10 -0.22 -5.86 -13.34
C VAL A 10 0.34 -4.68 -12.55
N CYS A 11 -0.23 -4.44 -11.38
CA CYS A 11 0.23 -3.42 -10.45
C CYS A 11 1.51 -3.90 -9.76
N GLN A 12 2.51 -3.02 -9.69
CA GLN A 12 3.80 -3.28 -9.04
C GLN A 12 4.01 -2.27 -7.91
N HIS A 13 5.08 -2.45 -7.13
CA HIS A 13 5.49 -1.68 -5.93
C HIS A 13 5.03 -2.26 -4.59
N SER A 14 3.90 -2.99 -4.54
CA SER A 14 3.59 -3.79 -3.36
C SER A 14 4.56 -4.96 -3.26
N HIS A 15 5.52 -4.86 -2.33
CA HIS A 15 6.46 -5.94 -2.01
C HIS A 15 5.79 -7.16 -1.33
N CYS A 16 4.47 -7.30 -1.44
CA CYS A 16 3.68 -8.41 -0.92
C CYS A 16 2.68 -8.88 -1.98
N ILE A 17 2.26 -10.14 -1.89
CA ILE A 17 1.21 -10.68 -2.75
C ILE A 17 -0.11 -10.00 -2.37
N GLY A 18 -0.70 -9.27 -3.32
CA GLY A 18 -1.99 -8.62 -3.10
C GLY A 18 -3.16 -9.55 -3.38
N CYS A 19 -4.00 -9.13 -4.31
CA CYS A 19 -5.18 -9.84 -4.81
C CYS A 19 -5.30 -9.63 -6.33
N TYR A 20 -6.35 -10.16 -6.92
CA TYR A 20 -6.71 -9.90 -8.31
C TYR A 20 -8.22 -9.69 -8.44
N GLU A 21 -8.65 -9.09 -9.55
CA GLU A 21 -10.05 -9.05 -9.93
C GLU A 21 -10.21 -9.11 -11.45
N GLU A 22 -11.41 -9.44 -11.88
CA GLU A 22 -11.83 -9.35 -13.28
C GLU A 22 -12.68 -8.10 -13.47
N TYR A 23 -12.28 -7.23 -14.38
CA TYR A 23 -12.96 -5.99 -14.70
C TYR A 23 -13.12 -5.85 -16.22
N SER A 24 -14.37 -5.72 -16.67
CA SER A 24 -14.69 -5.59 -18.11
C SER A 24 -14.08 -6.69 -19.00
N GLY A 25 -13.97 -7.92 -18.48
CA GLY A 25 -13.39 -9.07 -19.18
C GLY A 25 -11.85 -9.10 -19.21
N ALA A 26 -11.20 -8.22 -18.47
CA ALA A 26 -9.76 -8.12 -18.32
C ALA A 26 -9.33 -8.38 -16.87
N SER A 27 -8.15 -8.97 -16.67
CA SER A 27 -7.61 -9.25 -15.34
C SER A 27 -6.79 -8.07 -14.79
N ILE A 28 -6.98 -7.73 -13.51
CA ILE A 28 -6.12 -6.81 -12.76
C ILE A 28 -5.45 -7.58 -11.62
N ILE A 29 -4.13 -7.48 -11.50
CA ILE A 29 -3.35 -8.11 -10.42
C ILE A 29 -2.71 -7.04 -9.55
N TYR A 30 -3.06 -7.01 -8.27
CA TYR A 30 -2.66 -6.00 -7.29
C TYR A 30 -1.37 -6.35 -6.52
N GLY A 31 -0.32 -6.74 -7.24
CA GLY A 31 0.99 -7.02 -6.65
C GLY A 31 1.36 -8.50 -6.64
N GLN A 32 2.58 -8.76 -7.12
CA GLN A 32 3.15 -10.10 -7.23
C GLN A 32 3.98 -10.52 -6.01
N GLY A 33 4.25 -9.61 -5.07
CA GLY A 33 5.16 -9.88 -3.96
C GLY A 33 6.61 -9.47 -4.23
N ASN A 34 7.48 -9.91 -3.35
CA ASN A 34 8.89 -9.55 -3.35
C ASN A 34 9.77 -10.66 -3.92
N PHE A 35 10.22 -10.51 -5.17
CA PHE A 35 11.02 -11.55 -5.80
C PHE A 35 12.35 -11.79 -5.11
N ILE A 36 13.13 -10.77 -4.68
CA ILE A 36 14.43 -11.04 -4.03
C ILE A 36 14.94 -9.91 -3.11
N PHE A 37 14.20 -8.80 -2.93
CA PHE A 37 14.70 -7.69 -2.10
C PHE A 37 14.92 -8.14 -0.66
N ASP A 38 16.05 -7.73 -0.08
CA ASP A 38 16.52 -8.18 1.23
C ASP A 38 16.67 -7.06 2.27
N ASP A 39 15.92 -5.97 2.08
CA ASP A 39 16.01 -4.83 3.01
C ASP A 39 15.41 -5.13 4.39
N THR A 40 14.47 -6.08 4.50
CA THR A 40 13.88 -6.49 5.79
C THR A 40 13.36 -7.95 5.76
N GLU A 41 13.35 -8.60 6.93
CA GLU A 41 12.79 -9.95 7.12
C GLU A 41 11.34 -9.92 7.65
N SER A 42 10.42 -9.37 6.85
CA SER A 42 8.98 -9.51 7.14
C SER A 42 8.41 -10.74 6.44
N ASP A 43 7.49 -11.47 7.08
CA ASP A 43 6.82 -12.63 6.46
C ASP A 43 6.07 -12.26 5.17
N PHE A 44 5.59 -11.01 5.05
CA PHE A 44 4.97 -10.48 3.83
C PHE A 44 5.94 -10.36 2.65
N LEU A 45 7.25 -10.33 2.93
CA LEU A 45 8.31 -10.21 1.93
C LEU A 45 8.91 -11.57 1.55
N LYS A 46 8.43 -12.66 2.16
CA LYS A 46 8.94 -14.02 1.92
C LYS A 46 8.23 -14.73 0.77
N THR A 47 7.03 -14.31 0.38
CA THR A 47 6.23 -14.98 -0.65
C THR A 47 6.04 -14.08 -1.87
N SER A 48 6.06 -14.68 -3.05
CA SER A 48 5.73 -14.02 -4.32
C SER A 48 5.01 -14.95 -5.28
N LEU A 49 4.46 -14.39 -6.36
CA LEU A 49 3.90 -15.10 -7.49
C LEU A 49 4.73 -14.77 -8.74
N ILE A 50 5.12 -15.80 -9.47
CA ILE A 50 5.50 -15.68 -10.87
C ILE A 50 4.22 -15.81 -11.70
N LEU A 51 4.00 -14.88 -12.61
CA LEU A 51 2.88 -14.91 -13.54
C LEU A 51 3.33 -15.60 -14.84
N GLU A 52 2.75 -16.75 -15.12
CA GLU A 52 2.86 -17.39 -16.43
C GLU A 52 1.63 -17.00 -17.26
N ILE A 53 1.87 -16.26 -18.34
CA ILE A 53 0.80 -15.77 -19.22
C ILE A 53 0.82 -16.61 -20.49
N ASN A 54 -0.25 -17.36 -20.72
CA ASN A 54 -0.46 -18.07 -21.97
C ASN A 54 -1.25 -17.17 -22.93
N LEU A 55 -0.78 -17.02 -24.17
CA LEU A 55 -1.40 -16.18 -25.19
C LEU A 55 -2.07 -16.98 -26.32
N LEU A 56 -2.07 -18.31 -26.25
CA LEU A 56 -2.63 -19.20 -27.26
C LEU A 56 -4.11 -19.47 -26.99
N ASN A 57 -5.00 -19.11 -27.94
CA ASN A 57 -6.45 -19.37 -27.90
C ASN A 57 -7.16 -18.82 -26.64
N ASN A 58 -7.23 -17.48 -26.55
CA ASN A 58 -7.60 -16.70 -25.37
C ASN A 58 -6.48 -16.68 -24.32
N TYR A 59 -6.22 -15.51 -23.72
CA TYR A 59 -5.15 -15.43 -22.73
C TYR A 59 -5.57 -16.08 -21.41
N SER A 60 -4.62 -16.71 -20.73
CA SER A 60 -4.82 -17.24 -19.37
C SER A 60 -3.60 -16.96 -18.51
N ILE A 61 -3.82 -16.90 -17.19
CA ILE A 61 -2.79 -16.55 -16.23
C ILE A 61 -2.67 -17.67 -15.20
N ASN A 62 -1.49 -18.28 -15.14
CA ASN A 62 -1.13 -19.24 -14.12
C ASN A 62 -0.27 -18.54 -13.06
N TYR A 63 -0.67 -18.72 -11.80
CA TYR A 63 0.06 -18.19 -10.65
C TYR A 63 0.99 -19.26 -10.10
N ILE A 64 2.31 -19.01 -10.14
CA ILE A 64 3.34 -19.93 -9.67
C ILE A 64 3.95 -19.35 -8.39
N PRO A 65 3.59 -19.84 -7.19
CA PRO A 65 4.12 -19.32 -5.94
C PRO A 65 5.60 -19.64 -5.76
N VAL A 66 6.35 -18.64 -5.31
CA VAL A 66 7.75 -18.75 -4.95
C VAL A 66 8.00 -18.20 -3.56
N ILE A 67 9.01 -18.75 -2.90
CA ILE A 67 9.38 -18.40 -1.53
C ILE A 67 10.84 -18.01 -1.48
N LYS A 68 11.08 -16.92 -0.77
CA LYS A 68 12.40 -16.41 -0.45
C LYS A 68 12.96 -17.10 0.79
N ASN A 69 14.19 -17.57 0.65
CA ASN A 69 15.01 -18.14 1.72
C ASN A 69 16.37 -17.43 1.72
N GLY A 70 16.52 -16.41 2.57
CA GLY A 70 17.66 -15.49 2.53
C GLY A 70 17.76 -14.82 1.17
N ASN A 71 18.93 -14.89 0.53
CA ASN A 71 19.18 -14.32 -0.80
C ASN A 71 18.80 -15.26 -1.97
N LYS A 72 18.02 -16.32 -1.73
CA LYS A 72 17.64 -17.32 -2.74
C LYS A 72 16.14 -17.46 -2.85
N ILE A 73 15.68 -17.86 -4.03
CA ILE A 73 14.27 -18.13 -4.34
C ILE A 73 14.10 -19.58 -4.73
N ARG A 74 13.03 -20.20 -4.22
CA ARG A 74 12.59 -21.54 -4.63
C ARG A 74 11.11 -21.53 -4.95
N LEU A 75 10.67 -22.52 -5.73
CA LEU A 75 9.25 -22.83 -5.85
C LEU A 75 8.68 -23.20 -4.46
N ALA A 76 7.45 -22.79 -4.20
CA ALA A 76 6.73 -23.22 -3.00
C ALA A 76 6.44 -24.72 -3.07
N GLU A 77 6.53 -25.41 -1.92
CA GLU A 77 6.09 -26.80 -1.79
C GLU A 77 4.56 -26.89 -1.83
N GLU A 78 3.99 -28.10 -1.88
CA GLU A 78 2.56 -28.27 -2.20
C GLU A 78 1.62 -27.67 -1.15
N ASP A 79 1.97 -27.78 0.13
CA ASP A 79 1.26 -27.18 1.26
C ASP A 79 1.40 -25.66 1.27
N GLU A 80 2.61 -25.14 1.10
CA GLU A 80 2.90 -23.71 1.03
C GLU A 80 2.21 -23.04 -0.17
N ARG A 81 2.27 -23.70 -1.34
CA ARG A 81 1.60 -23.29 -2.57
C ARG A 81 0.11 -23.16 -2.34
N SER A 82 -0.50 -24.20 -1.76
CA SER A 82 -1.94 -24.22 -1.47
C SER A 82 -2.33 -23.08 -0.53
N LYS A 83 -1.53 -22.82 0.50
CA LYS A 83 -1.74 -21.69 1.42
C LYS A 83 -1.64 -20.34 0.71
N ILE A 84 -0.57 -20.10 -0.06
CA ILE A 84 -0.36 -18.82 -0.75
C ILE A 84 -1.51 -18.54 -1.72
N LEU A 85 -1.91 -19.53 -2.53
CA LEU A 85 -2.98 -19.36 -3.52
C LEU A 85 -4.35 -19.20 -2.88
N SER A 86 -4.65 -19.94 -1.79
CA SER A 86 -5.92 -19.78 -1.07
C SER A 86 -6.05 -18.43 -0.40
N GLU A 87 -4.97 -17.90 0.20
CA GLU A 87 -4.98 -16.55 0.77
C GLU A 87 -5.07 -15.47 -0.31
N PHE A 88 -4.40 -15.66 -1.46
CA PHE A 88 -4.51 -14.78 -2.62
C PHE A 88 -5.95 -14.74 -3.14
N GLN A 89 -6.56 -15.91 -3.34
CA GLN A 89 -7.96 -16.05 -3.75
C GLN A 89 -8.92 -15.41 -2.75
N LEU A 90 -8.73 -15.66 -1.45
CA LEU A 90 -9.56 -15.09 -0.40
C LEU A 90 -9.58 -13.57 -0.44
N ARG A 91 -8.42 -12.93 -0.63
CA ARG A 91 -8.34 -11.47 -0.73
C ARG A 91 -9.03 -10.96 -2.00
N SER A 92 -8.91 -11.68 -3.12
CA SER A 92 -9.62 -11.37 -4.37
C SER A 92 -11.14 -11.40 -4.18
N GLU A 93 -11.66 -12.37 -3.44
CA GLU A 93 -13.10 -12.44 -3.14
C GLU A 93 -13.56 -11.36 -2.15
N GLN A 94 -12.69 -10.95 -1.23
CA GLN A 94 -13.01 -9.91 -0.26
C GLN A 94 -13.15 -8.53 -0.90
N ILE A 95 -12.28 -8.18 -1.85
CA ILE A 95 -12.30 -6.85 -2.50
C ILE A 95 -13.56 -6.61 -3.34
N LEU A 96 -14.24 -7.67 -3.78
CA LEU A 96 -15.50 -7.58 -4.52
C LEU A 96 -16.70 -7.23 -3.60
N LYS A 97 -16.55 -7.35 -2.28
CA LYS A 97 -17.62 -7.05 -1.33
C LYS A 97 -17.76 -5.53 -1.19
N GLN A 98 -18.97 -5.04 -1.41
CA GLN A 98 -19.28 -3.62 -1.28
C GLN A 98 -18.87 -3.08 0.11
N GLY A 99 -18.13 -1.96 0.14
CA GLY A 99 -17.69 -1.31 1.36
C GLY A 99 -16.42 -1.90 1.98
N PHE A 100 -15.96 -3.09 1.56
CA PHE A 100 -14.79 -3.73 2.16
C PHE A 100 -13.53 -2.87 2.02
N ILE A 101 -13.28 -2.31 0.83
CA ILE A 101 -12.08 -1.51 0.57
C ILE A 101 -12.16 -0.20 1.36
N GLU A 102 -13.29 0.49 1.32
CA GLU A 102 -13.50 1.78 1.98
C GLU A 102 -13.37 1.67 3.49
N GLU A 103 -13.94 0.63 4.10
CA GLU A 103 -13.86 0.39 5.53
C GLU A 103 -12.42 0.06 5.97
N ASN A 104 -11.76 -0.86 5.27
CA ASN A 104 -10.37 -1.22 5.58
C ASN A 104 -9.42 -0.03 5.38
N TYR A 105 -9.62 0.74 4.31
CA TYR A 105 -8.80 1.93 4.05
C TYR A 105 -9.04 3.02 5.09
N LYS A 106 -10.28 3.23 5.54
CA LYS A 106 -10.59 4.14 6.64
C LYS A 106 -9.86 3.74 7.93
N LEU A 107 -9.95 2.47 8.33
CA LEU A 107 -9.25 1.96 9.51
C LEU A 107 -7.73 2.11 9.38
N PHE A 108 -7.20 1.86 8.19
CA PHE A 108 -5.79 2.07 7.88
C PHE A 108 -5.41 3.55 8.00
N ALA A 109 -6.16 4.46 7.40
CA ALA A 109 -5.93 5.90 7.49
C ALA A 109 -5.95 6.40 8.94
N GLU A 110 -6.94 5.96 9.74
CA GLU A 110 -7.04 6.30 11.17
C GLU A 110 -5.82 5.81 11.98
N LYS A 111 -5.33 4.60 11.68
CA LYS A 111 -4.14 4.03 12.32
C LYS A 111 -2.88 4.88 12.07
N TYR A 112 -2.73 5.43 10.87
CA TYR A 112 -1.51 6.19 10.49
C TYR A 112 -1.65 7.71 10.67
N LEU A 113 -2.86 8.25 10.79
CA LEU A 113 -3.13 9.69 10.90
C LEU A 113 -2.26 10.37 11.97
N ASN A 114 -2.17 9.78 13.16
CA ASN A 114 -1.38 10.33 14.26
C ASN A 114 0.12 10.46 13.93
N ASN A 115 0.66 9.58 13.09
CA ASN A 115 2.06 9.67 12.68
C ASN A 115 2.25 10.86 11.73
N TYR A 116 1.36 11.05 10.77
CA TYR A 116 1.41 12.20 9.86
C TYR A 116 1.25 13.52 10.61
N LEU A 117 0.26 13.62 11.52
CA LEU A 117 0.03 14.83 12.30
C LEU A 117 1.23 15.19 13.19
N ARG A 118 1.93 14.20 13.75
CA ARG A 118 3.18 14.45 14.50
C ARG A 118 4.26 15.02 13.61
N SER A 119 4.49 14.45 12.44
CA SER A 119 5.48 14.96 11.47
C SER A 119 5.16 16.40 11.03
N LEU A 120 3.88 16.71 10.82
CA LEU A 120 3.42 18.04 10.44
C LEU A 120 3.42 19.06 11.59
N SER A 121 3.55 18.62 12.85
CA SER A 121 3.37 19.50 14.01
C SER A 121 4.53 20.46 14.21
N GLY A 122 5.71 20.14 13.65
CA GLY A 122 6.95 20.87 13.92
C GLY A 122 7.47 20.71 15.35
N LEU A 123 6.84 19.85 16.17
CA LEU A 123 7.31 19.57 17.53
C LEU A 123 8.55 18.69 17.51
N ASN A 124 9.43 18.90 18.48
CA ASN A 124 10.62 18.06 18.65
C ASN A 124 10.22 16.58 18.87
N LYS A 125 11.00 15.65 18.31
CA LYS A 125 10.86 14.19 18.43
C LYS A 125 10.58 13.76 19.87
N TYR A 126 11.27 14.35 20.85
CA TYR A 126 11.05 14.01 22.26
C TYR A 126 9.65 14.40 22.73
N VAL A 127 9.15 15.58 22.37
CA VAL A 127 7.79 16.02 22.71
C VAL A 127 6.74 15.10 22.08
N CYS A 128 6.95 14.70 20.82
CA CYS A 128 6.08 13.74 20.14
C CYS A 128 6.08 12.36 20.81
N LEU A 129 7.22 11.89 21.31
CA LEU A 129 7.33 10.64 22.06
C LEU A 129 6.64 10.75 23.43
N PHE A 130 6.86 11.84 24.17
CA PHE A 130 6.16 12.10 25.42
C PHE A 130 4.63 12.15 25.23
N ASP A 131 4.13 12.82 24.19
CA ASP A 131 2.70 12.83 23.88
C ASP A 131 2.18 11.42 23.53
N LYS A 132 2.96 10.62 22.79
CA LYS A 132 2.58 9.25 22.44
C LYS A 132 2.41 8.36 23.68
N TYR A 133 3.39 8.37 24.58
CA TYR A 133 3.45 7.42 25.70
C TYR A 133 2.72 7.92 26.96
N ILE A 134 2.76 9.22 27.25
CA ILE A 134 2.21 9.79 28.49
C ILE A 134 0.82 10.37 28.27
N PHE A 135 0.67 11.26 27.29
CA PHE A 135 -0.61 11.94 27.03
C PHE A 135 -1.51 11.18 26.05
N LYS A 136 -1.07 10.02 25.55
CA LYS A 136 -1.80 9.16 24.61
C LYS A 136 -2.36 9.93 23.40
N GLY A 137 -1.62 10.91 22.89
CA GLY A 137 -2.02 11.72 21.74
C GLY A 137 -2.90 12.94 22.05
N LYS A 138 -3.21 13.22 23.33
CA LYS A 138 -4.05 14.37 23.70
C LYS A 138 -3.44 15.71 23.28
N LEU A 139 -2.11 15.87 23.31
CA LEU A 139 -1.48 17.13 22.89
C LEU A 139 -1.63 17.31 21.38
N THR A 140 -1.30 16.28 20.60
CA THR A 140 -1.47 16.29 19.14
C THR A 140 -2.92 16.59 18.77
N ASN A 141 -3.90 15.93 19.39
CA ASN A 141 -5.32 16.16 19.11
C ASN A 141 -5.80 17.57 19.51
N THR A 142 -5.22 18.17 20.55
CA THR A 142 -5.55 19.54 20.97
C THR A 142 -5.00 20.57 19.99
N LEU A 143 -3.82 20.31 19.40
CA LEU A 143 -3.20 21.16 18.38
C LEU A 143 -3.95 21.10 17.05
N TYR A 144 -4.46 19.93 16.68
CA TYR A 144 -5.16 19.69 15.42
C TYR A 144 -6.68 19.71 15.60
N LYS A 145 -7.21 20.90 15.91
CA LYS A 145 -8.67 21.14 15.85
C LYS A 145 -9.17 21.16 14.40
N SER A 146 -10.49 21.05 14.24
CA SER A 146 -11.18 21.01 12.94
C SER A 146 -10.69 22.06 11.94
N LYS A 147 -10.55 23.32 12.35
CA LYS A 147 -10.06 24.41 11.47
C LYS A 147 -8.66 24.13 10.89
N LYS A 148 -7.75 23.58 11.70
CA LYS A 148 -6.38 23.27 11.27
C LYS A 148 -6.37 22.03 10.37
N LEU A 149 -7.16 21.01 10.70
CA LEU A 149 -7.31 19.82 9.86
C LEU A 149 -7.89 20.17 8.49
N LEU A 150 -8.92 21.03 8.43
CA LEU A 150 -9.50 21.52 7.19
C LEU A 150 -8.48 22.31 6.36
N ALA A 151 -7.64 23.14 6.99
CA ALA A 151 -6.57 23.84 6.28
C ALA A 151 -5.57 22.86 5.66
N ILE A 152 -5.14 21.84 6.42
CA ILE A 152 -4.24 20.80 5.91
C ILE A 152 -4.88 20.04 4.76
N GLN A 153 -6.13 19.61 4.91
CA GLN A 153 -6.87 18.95 3.85
C GLN A 153 -6.91 19.80 2.58
N ASN A 154 -7.26 21.08 2.71
CA ASN A 154 -7.27 22.02 1.59
C ASN A 154 -5.91 22.19 0.92
N TYR A 155 -4.81 22.21 1.69
CA TYR A 155 -3.46 22.30 1.13
C TYR A 155 -3.07 21.07 0.31
N ILE A 156 -3.62 19.89 0.64
CA ILE A 156 -3.32 18.65 -0.08
C ILE A 156 -4.29 18.42 -1.26
N GLU A 157 -5.59 18.68 -1.07
CA GLU A 157 -6.62 18.45 -2.09
C GLU A 157 -6.62 19.52 -3.19
N CYS A 158 -6.41 20.79 -2.84
CA CYS A 158 -6.38 21.87 -3.82
C CYS A 158 -5.04 21.89 -4.55
N GLU A 159 -5.07 21.62 -5.86
CA GLU A 159 -3.88 21.55 -6.71
C GLU A 159 -3.00 22.80 -6.62
N ALA A 160 -3.58 24.00 -6.72
CA ALA A 160 -2.83 25.24 -6.63
C ALA A 160 -2.10 25.40 -5.28
N HIS A 161 -2.75 25.05 -4.17
CA HIS A 161 -2.11 25.09 -2.85
C HIS A 161 -1.03 24.01 -2.70
N ARG A 162 -1.30 22.79 -3.22
CA ARG A 162 -0.38 21.66 -3.16
C ARG A 162 0.91 21.97 -3.91
N GLU A 163 0.81 22.50 -5.13
CA GLU A 163 1.96 22.88 -5.95
C GLU A 163 2.78 23.98 -5.31
N LEU A 164 2.12 25.03 -4.81
CA LEU A 164 2.80 26.14 -4.11
C LEU A 164 3.56 25.64 -2.87
N LEU A 165 2.94 24.76 -2.08
CA LEU A 165 3.55 24.16 -0.89
C LEU A 165 4.78 23.31 -1.26
N LEU A 166 4.66 22.45 -2.27
CA LEU A 166 5.76 21.58 -2.72
C LEU A 166 6.95 22.40 -3.22
N GLU A 167 6.71 23.43 -4.04
CA GLU A 167 7.76 24.28 -4.57
C GLU A 167 8.44 25.09 -3.44
N GLY A 168 7.65 25.62 -2.49
CA GLY A 168 8.19 26.30 -1.32
C GLY A 168 9.07 25.40 -0.44
N VAL A 169 8.63 24.16 -0.17
CA VAL A 169 9.40 23.16 0.60
C VAL A 169 10.68 22.79 -0.13
N LYS A 170 10.62 22.55 -1.44
CA LYS A 170 11.79 22.23 -2.27
C LYS A 170 12.84 23.34 -2.23
N ASN A 171 12.40 24.59 -2.39
CA ASN A 171 13.30 25.75 -2.34
C ASN A 171 13.93 25.91 -0.96
N LYS A 172 13.19 25.62 0.12
CA LYS A 172 13.73 25.68 1.48
C LYS A 172 14.78 24.59 1.74
N ILE A 173 14.53 23.36 1.30
CA ILE A 173 15.49 22.24 1.41
C ILE A 173 16.80 22.55 0.69
N ASN A 174 16.75 23.20 -0.48
CA ASN A 174 17.95 23.55 -1.24
C ASN A 174 18.75 24.71 -0.65
N GLN A 175 18.21 25.45 0.32
CA GLN A 175 18.86 26.58 0.98
C GLN A 175 19.55 26.21 2.29
N ASP A 176 19.21 25.06 2.87
CA ASP A 176 19.79 24.53 4.11
C ASP A 176 20.94 23.54 3.81
#